data_AF-A0A959IFG1-F1
#
_entry.id   AF-A0A959IFG1-F1
#
_cell.length_a   1.000
_cell.length_b   1.000
_cell.length_c   1.000
_cell.angle_alpha   90.00
_cell.angle_beta   90.00
_cell.angle_gamma   90.00
#
_symmetry.space_group_name_H-M   'P 1'
#
loop_
_entity.id
_entity.type
_entity.pdbx_description
1 polymer ?
#
loop_
_entity_poly.entity_id
_entity_poly.type
_entity_poly.pdbx_seq_one_letter_code
_entity_poly.pdbx_strand_id
1 'polypeptide(L)'
;MKMTSSITTRAAIEAIKAGQSIQDKTLSDLGSARVDVMDALLLAEHGFLVPEGNIVYDDSKIAYDPDFDEGEWGAPVSVRQRSIAPDTPGKREDRSGSAKTEQLVVELSLDQELKNW
;
A
#
# COMPACT_ATOMS: atom_id res chain seq x y z
N MET A 1 38.24 8.65 6.50
CA MET A 1 36.86 9.00 6.09
C MET A 1 36.68 8.50 4.67
N LYS A 2 35.85 7.48 4.43
CA LYS A 2 35.50 7.09 3.05
C LYS A 2 34.68 8.24 2.47
N MET A 3 35.08 8.77 1.32
CA MET A 3 34.28 9.75 0.60
C MET A 3 33.08 9.01 -0.01
N THR A 4 31.88 9.26 0.51
CA THR A 4 30.64 8.80 -0.12
C THR A 4 30.39 9.64 -1.37
N SER A 5 30.22 8.99 -2.51
CA SER A 5 29.91 9.67 -3.75
C SER A 5 28.39 9.75 -3.92
N SER A 6 27.85 10.96 -4.12
CA SER A 6 26.42 11.15 -4.35
C SER A 6 26.03 10.83 -5.79
N ILE A 7 24.88 10.21 -5.99
CA ILE A 7 24.30 9.89 -7.31
C ILE A 7 22.80 10.21 -7.31
N THR A 8 22.23 10.53 -8.47
CA THR A 8 20.78 10.71 -8.62
C THR A 8 20.07 9.35 -8.59
N THR A 9 18.83 9.32 -8.14
CA THR A 9 17.98 8.12 -8.04
C THR A 9 17.87 7.40 -9.39
N ARG A 10 17.67 8.14 -10.48
CA ARG A 10 17.61 7.58 -11.84
C ARG A 10 18.91 6.87 -12.23
N ALA A 11 20.05 7.55 -12.07
CA ALA A 11 21.34 6.97 -12.39
C ALA A 11 21.70 5.78 -11.49
N ALA A 12 21.22 5.75 -10.25
CA ALA A 12 21.37 4.58 -9.37
C ALA A 12 20.57 3.39 -9.89
N ILE A 13 19.31 3.59 -10.31
CA ILE A 13 18.48 2.54 -10.91
C ILE A 13 19.13 2.00 -12.20
N GLU A 14 19.61 2.89 -13.07
CA GLU A 14 20.31 2.49 -14.31
C GLU A 14 21.60 1.70 -13.99
N ALA A 15 22.36 2.10 -12.98
CA ALA A 15 23.55 1.39 -12.53
C ALA A 15 23.22 -0.01 -11.98
N ILE A 16 22.18 -0.15 -11.15
CA ILE A 16 21.72 -1.45 -10.64
C ILE A 16 21.31 -2.36 -11.81
N LYS A 17 20.50 -1.85 -12.74
CA LYS A 17 20.04 -2.62 -13.92
C LYS A 17 21.20 -3.05 -14.82
N ALA A 18 22.28 -2.26 -14.87
CA ALA A 18 23.51 -2.61 -15.58
C ALA A 18 24.44 -3.56 -14.79
N GLY A 19 24.05 -4.02 -13.60
CA GLY A 19 24.84 -4.90 -12.74
C GLY A 19 26.01 -4.20 -12.04
N GLN A 20 26.00 -2.87 -11.97
CA GLN A 20 27.04 -2.10 -11.30
C GLN A 20 26.77 -1.99 -9.80
N SER A 21 27.84 -2.04 -9.01
CA SER A 21 27.74 -1.83 -7.57
C SER A 21 27.51 -0.35 -7.26
N ILE A 22 26.51 -0.09 -6.43
CA ILE A 22 26.22 1.22 -5.85
C ILE A 22 26.51 1.26 -4.34
N GLN A 23 27.26 0.28 -3.83
CA GLN A 23 27.77 0.31 -2.45
C GLN A 23 28.64 1.56 -2.24
N ASP A 24 28.51 2.20 -1.07
CA ASP A 24 29.15 3.46 -0.70
C ASP A 24 28.65 4.72 -1.46
N LYS A 25 27.48 4.65 -2.14
CA LYS A 25 26.81 5.81 -2.76
C LYS A 25 25.61 6.29 -1.96
N THR A 26 25.34 7.59 -2.00
CA THR A 26 24.14 8.21 -1.43
C THR A 26 23.26 8.80 -2.53
N LEU A 27 21.94 8.69 -2.38
CA LEU A 27 20.99 9.27 -3.33
C LEU A 27 20.75 10.74 -2.98
N SER A 28 21.01 11.64 -3.93
CA SER A 28 20.92 13.09 -3.69
C SER A 28 19.50 13.65 -3.78
N ASP A 29 18.58 12.97 -4.47
CA ASP A 29 17.26 13.47 -4.87
C ASP A 29 16.10 12.57 -4.41
N LEU A 30 16.36 11.58 -3.55
CA LEU A 30 15.38 10.56 -3.13
C LEU A 30 14.11 11.16 -2.49
N GLY A 31 14.24 12.31 -1.83
CA GLY A 31 13.12 13.02 -1.22
C GLY A 31 12.18 13.70 -2.20
N SER A 32 12.59 13.86 -3.46
CA SER A 32 11.80 14.53 -4.52
C SER A 32 11.55 13.65 -5.76
N ALA A 33 12.36 12.60 -5.94
CA ALA A 33 12.28 11.73 -7.09
C ALA A 33 11.04 10.84 -7.00
N ARG A 34 10.19 10.88 -8.03
CA ARG A 34 9.11 9.91 -8.21
C ARG A 34 9.65 8.66 -8.86
N VAL A 35 9.38 7.51 -8.27
CA VAL A 35 9.85 6.20 -8.75
C VAL A 35 8.70 5.23 -8.82
N ASP A 36 8.73 4.34 -9.82
CA ASP A 36 7.75 3.28 -9.94
C ASP A 36 7.92 2.24 -8.83
N VAL A 37 6.85 1.50 -8.51
CA VAL A 37 6.87 0.44 -7.49
C VAL A 37 8.02 -0.56 -7.71
N MET A 38 8.22 -1.02 -8.95
CA MET A 38 9.27 -1.99 -9.27
C MET A 38 10.68 -1.42 -9.06
N ASP A 39 10.89 -0.16 -9.41
CA ASP A 39 12.18 0.51 -9.20
C ASP A 39 12.40 0.83 -7.71
N ALA A 40 11.34 1.13 -6.95
CA ALA A 40 11.40 1.31 -5.50
C ALA A 40 11.75 0.00 -4.77
N LEU A 41 11.19 -1.13 -5.22
CA LEU A 41 11.57 -2.47 -4.72
C LEU A 41 13.04 -2.78 -5.01
N LEU A 42 13.48 -2.52 -6.25
CA LEU A 42 14.88 -2.69 -6.64
C LEU A 42 15.82 -1.85 -5.77
N LEU A 43 15.47 -0.60 -5.49
CA LEU A 43 16.24 0.26 -4.59
C LEU A 43 16.29 -0.29 -3.15
N ALA A 44 15.19 -0.85 -2.66
CA ALA A 44 15.10 -1.44 -1.32
C ALA A 44 16.01 -2.67 -1.17
N GLU A 45 16.08 -3.54 -2.19
CA GLU A 45 17.00 -4.69 -2.22
C GLU A 45 18.48 -4.27 -2.10
N HIS A 46 18.80 -3.08 -2.59
CA HIS A 46 20.13 -2.48 -2.50
C HIS A 46 20.32 -1.54 -1.29
N GLY A 47 19.37 -1.53 -0.35
CA GLY A 47 19.47 -0.82 0.92
C GLY A 47 19.03 0.65 0.88
N PHE A 48 18.36 1.10 -0.18
CA PHE A 48 17.82 2.44 -0.29
C PHE A 48 16.33 2.46 0.05
N LEU A 49 15.96 3.22 1.08
CA LEU A 49 14.57 3.35 1.50
C LEU A 49 13.89 4.53 0.79
N VAL A 50 12.93 4.22 -0.10
CA VAL A 50 12.11 5.24 -0.78
C VAL A 50 10.92 5.62 0.11
N PRO A 51 10.64 6.91 0.34
CA PRO A 51 9.42 7.34 1.04
C PRO A 51 8.16 6.96 0.25
N GLU A 52 7.10 6.50 0.93
CA GLU A 52 5.85 6.07 0.29
C GLU A 52 5.23 7.14 -0.63
N GLY A 53 5.26 8.42 -0.23
CA GLY A 53 4.74 9.53 -1.04
C GLY A 53 5.46 9.78 -2.36
N ASN A 54 6.60 9.12 -2.58
CA ASN A 54 7.41 9.21 -3.78
C ASN A 54 7.25 7.98 -4.70
N ILE A 55 6.49 6.98 -4.27
CA ILE A 55 6.20 5.79 -5.07
C ILE A 55 4.97 6.07 -5.94
N VAL A 56 5.12 5.88 -7.25
CA VAL A 56 4.03 6.03 -8.22
C VAL A 56 3.52 4.65 -8.59
N TYR A 57 2.21 4.48 -8.45
CA TYR A 57 1.47 3.31 -8.90
C TYR A 57 0.87 3.59 -10.27
N ASP A 58 1.13 2.70 -11.21
CA ASP A 58 0.64 2.78 -12.58
C ASP A 58 0.04 1.43 -12.96
N ASP A 59 -1.29 1.39 -13.03
CA ASP A 59 -2.05 0.18 -13.33
C ASP A 59 -1.69 -0.41 -14.70
N SER A 60 -1.18 0.41 -15.64
CA SER A 60 -0.73 -0.08 -16.95
C SER A 60 0.51 -0.97 -16.88
N LYS A 61 1.24 -0.95 -15.75
CA LYS A 61 2.41 -1.80 -15.49
C LYS A 61 2.04 -3.07 -14.72
N ILE A 62 0.79 -3.22 -14.31
CA ILE A 62 0.28 -4.46 -13.72
C ILE A 62 0.02 -5.41 -14.89
N ALA A 63 0.81 -6.49 -14.95
CA ALA A 63 0.65 -7.51 -15.98
C ALA A 63 -0.62 -8.32 -15.70
N TYR A 64 -1.35 -8.66 -16.77
CA TYR A 64 -2.46 -9.61 -16.70
C TYR A 64 -1.97 -10.96 -16.18
N ASP A 65 -2.59 -11.44 -15.12
CA ASP A 65 -2.35 -12.76 -14.54
C ASP A 65 -3.62 -13.61 -14.73
N PRO A 66 -3.62 -14.59 -15.65
CA PRO A 66 -4.79 -15.41 -15.92
C PRO A 66 -5.27 -16.18 -14.67
N ASP A 67 -4.38 -16.52 -13.75
CA ASP A 67 -4.78 -17.25 -12.53
C ASP A 67 -5.52 -16.35 -11.54
N PHE A 68 -5.32 -15.03 -11.61
CA PHE A 68 -5.92 -14.04 -10.71
C PHE A 68 -7.08 -13.28 -11.34
N ASP A 69 -6.97 -12.95 -12.63
CA ASP A 69 -7.90 -12.08 -13.36
C ASP A 69 -9.08 -12.84 -13.97
N GLU A 70 -8.98 -14.16 -14.16
CA GLU A 70 -10.08 -15.01 -14.65
C GLU A 70 -10.99 -15.52 -13.52
N GLY A 71 -10.68 -15.17 -12.27
CA GLY A 71 -11.53 -15.48 -11.13
C GLY A 71 -12.86 -14.74 -11.20
N GLU A 72 -13.96 -15.49 -11.27
CA GLU A 72 -15.29 -14.89 -11.10
C GLU A 72 -15.48 -14.46 -9.64
N TRP A 73 -15.58 -13.15 -9.41
CA TRP A 73 -15.99 -12.63 -8.11
C TRP A 73 -17.43 -13.08 -7.83
N GLY A 74 -17.64 -13.73 -6.68
CA GLY A 74 -18.98 -14.11 -6.22
C GLY A 74 -19.89 -12.89 -6.07
N ALA A 75 -21.21 -13.14 -5.99
CA ALA A 75 -22.18 -12.10 -5.78
C ALA A 75 -21.85 -11.26 -4.52
N PRO A 76 -21.98 -9.92 -4.58
CA PRO A 76 -21.68 -9.06 -3.44
C PRO A 76 -22.54 -9.47 -2.25
N VAL A 77 -21.89 -9.78 -1.12
CA VAL A 77 -22.60 -10.13 0.12
C VAL A 77 -23.36 -8.90 0.59
N SER A 78 -24.68 -9.02 0.69
CA SER A 78 -25.52 -7.96 1.25
C SER A 78 -25.22 -7.82 2.73
N VAL A 79 -24.43 -6.81 3.09
CA VAL A 79 -24.20 -6.44 4.49
C VAL A 79 -25.53 -5.97 5.07
N ARG A 80 -26.17 -6.80 5.90
CA ARG A 80 -27.30 -6.34 6.70
C ARG A 80 -26.76 -5.36 7.72
N GLN A 81 -27.04 -4.07 7.55
CA GLN A 81 -26.84 -3.09 8.61
C GLN A 81 -27.69 -3.52 9.81
N ARG A 82 -27.06 -4.18 10.78
CA ARG A 82 -27.62 -4.30 12.11
C ARG A 82 -27.41 -2.93 12.73
N SER A 83 -28.43 -2.08 12.67
CA SER A 83 -28.45 -0.81 13.38
C SER A 83 -28.32 -1.13 14.87
N ILE A 84 -27.10 -0.99 15.39
CA ILE A 84 -26.85 -1.01 16.83
C ILE A 84 -27.59 0.22 17.36
N ALA A 85 -28.70 -0.01 18.06
CA ALA A 85 -29.38 1.06 18.76
C ALA A 85 -28.36 1.70 19.71
N PRO A 86 -28.18 3.03 19.70
CA PRO A 86 -27.32 3.67 20.67
C PRO A 86 -27.92 3.41 22.05
N ASP A 87 -27.20 2.63 22.88
CA ASP A 87 -27.48 2.57 24.31
C ASP A 87 -27.32 3.98 24.86
N THR A 88 -28.46 4.61 25.14
CA THR A 88 -28.62 5.98 25.61
C THR A 88 -27.77 6.23 26.88
N PRO A 89 -26.83 7.19 26.89
CA PRO A 89 -26.39 7.83 28.12
C PRO A 89 -27.01 9.23 28.19
N GLY A 90 -27.53 9.57 29.37
CA GLY A 90 -28.28 10.80 29.60
C GLY A 90 -27.58 12.09 29.13
N LYS A 91 -28.42 13.00 28.63
CA LYS A 91 -28.35 14.47 28.74
C LYS A 91 -26.95 15.10 28.71
N ARG A 92 -26.61 15.75 27.59
CA ARG A 92 -26.00 17.09 27.53
C ARG A 92 -26.07 17.64 26.10
N GLU A 93 -26.77 18.77 25.95
CA GLU A 93 -26.62 19.68 24.82
C GLU A 93 -25.20 20.24 24.83
N ASP A 94 -24.51 20.20 23.69
CA ASP A 94 -23.95 21.41 23.07
C ASP A 94 -23.35 21.09 21.68
N ARG A 95 -23.42 22.11 20.82
CA ARG A 95 -23.22 22.10 19.37
C ARG A 95 -21.77 21.78 18.96
N SER A 96 -21.59 20.87 17.99
CA SER A 96 -20.55 20.96 16.95
C SER A 96 -20.73 19.80 15.96
N GLY A 97 -20.73 20.09 14.66
CA GLY A 97 -20.90 19.08 13.60
C GLY A 97 -19.74 18.09 13.60
N SER A 98 -19.96 16.92 14.19
CA SER A 98 -19.00 15.81 14.19
C SER A 98 -19.41 14.83 13.09
N ALA A 99 -18.52 14.62 12.12
CA ALA A 99 -18.65 13.58 11.12
C ALA A 99 -18.96 12.26 11.84
N LYS A 100 -20.15 11.72 11.59
CA LYS A 100 -20.60 10.45 12.15
C LYS A 100 -19.65 9.36 11.65
N THR A 101 -18.70 8.95 12.46
CA THR A 101 -17.90 7.76 12.20
C THR A 101 -18.79 6.56 12.48
N GLU A 102 -19.49 6.08 11.46
CA GLU A 102 -20.26 4.84 11.54
C GLU A 102 -19.28 3.67 11.61
N GLN A 103 -19.10 3.10 12.81
CA GLN A 103 -18.31 1.88 12.99
C GLN A 103 -19.13 0.69 12.47
N LEU A 104 -18.71 0.13 11.33
CA LEU A 104 -19.26 -1.10 10.79
C LEU A 104 -18.57 -2.29 11.46
N VAL A 105 -19.31 -3.06 12.26
CA VAL A 105 -18.84 -4.33 12.81
C VAL A 105 -19.24 -5.43 11.83
N VAL A 106 -18.25 -6.03 11.17
CA VAL A 106 -18.45 -7.17 10.24
C VAL A 106 -18.14 -8.46 11.00
N GLU A 107 -19.16 -9.24 11.32
CA GLU A 107 -19.00 -10.61 11.82
C GLU A 107 -18.80 -11.55 10.62
N LEU A 108 -17.55 -11.97 10.39
CA LEU A 108 -17.23 -12.98 9.37
C LEU A 108 -17.71 -14.35 9.86
N SER A 109 -18.84 -14.81 9.31
CA SER A 109 -19.30 -16.19 9.51
C SER A 109 -18.58 -17.07 8.49
N LEU A 110 -17.69 -17.94 8.98
CA LEU A 110 -17.09 -18.99 8.15
C LEU A 110 -18.15 -20.06 7.89
N ASP A 111 -18.75 -20.04 6.71
CA ASP A 111 -19.53 -21.18 6.25
C ASP A 111 -18.62 -22.41 6.14
N GLN A 112 -19.18 -23.53 6.59
CA GLN A 112 -18.50 -24.72 7.08
C GLN A 112 -17.90 -25.62 5.98
N GLU A 113 -17.40 -25.06 4.88
CA GLU A 113 -16.90 -25.81 3.72
C GLU A 113 -15.37 -25.86 3.56
N LEU A 114 -14.61 -25.40 4.54
CA LEU A 114 -13.14 -25.55 4.56
C LEU A 114 -12.64 -26.88 5.16
N LYS A 115 -13.48 -27.92 5.21
CA LYS A 115 -13.13 -29.17 5.91
C LYS A 115 -12.46 -30.25 5.03
N ASN A 116 -12.31 -30.01 3.73
CA ASN A 116 -11.78 -31.01 2.79
C ASN A 116 -10.67 -30.49 1.86
N TRP A 117 -9.79 -29.60 2.33
CA TRP A 117 -8.47 -29.36 1.72
C TRP A 117 -7.36 -29.66 2.73
#